data_AF-A0A8T4UN93-F1
#
_entry.id   AF-A0A8T4UN93-F1
#
_cell.length_a   1.000
_cell.length_b   1.000
_cell.length_c   1.000
_cell.angle_alpha   90.00
_cell.angle_beta   90.00
_cell.angle_gamma   90.00
#
_symmetry.space_group_name_H-M   'P 1'
#
loop_
_entity.id
_entity.type
_entity.pdbx_description
1 polymer ?
#
loop_
_entity_poly.entity_id
_entity_poly.type
_entity_poly.pdbx_seq_one_letter_code
_entity_poly.pdbx_strand_id
1 'polypeptide(L)'
;MAYTDFETDNAHYYFVFARHVIGSTDEDIFDSDRVDKLDGIVLEMAHEPTSAFYEQTPNPLEGRNIYGGDQYAVVFSRVKELREKGIELPIYVGDCDINVLPSMAVMMGNSMLRSQAAKRIARIAPPKYRAAAGLAAQLLTNLPEMIGMGLSFLKGKAPKGLDNIVSASGLVLPHPIGEFRNALIASKLEDYLAPKLMDELGRKPTIAIIYGALHAGIRHNLQSEKRRDTVMGAYRKLNYLWFNKPTLDNLVELRLDGDMEWFAREHKTGVQ
;
A
#
# COMPACT_ATOMS: atom_id res chain seq x y z
N MET A 1 -15.69 10.35 -1.16
CA MET A 1 -14.70 9.27 -0.96
C MET A 1 -15.29 7.87 -0.77
N ALA A 2 -14.53 6.83 -1.11
CA ALA A 2 -14.66 5.51 -0.49
C ALA A 2 -13.45 5.37 0.44
N TYR A 3 -13.66 5.58 1.73
CA TYR A 3 -12.68 5.22 2.75
C TYR A 3 -13.28 4.11 3.60
N THR A 4 -12.41 3.37 4.27
CA THR A 4 -12.83 2.38 5.26
C THR A 4 -12.20 2.77 6.58
N ASP A 5 -13.03 3.01 7.61
CA ASP A 5 -12.54 3.02 8.98
C ASP A 5 -12.56 1.60 9.52
N PHE A 6 -11.58 1.30 10.37
CA PHE A 6 -11.53 0.06 11.13
C PHE A 6 -10.51 0.19 12.25
N GLU A 7 -10.53 -0.78 13.14
CA GLU A 7 -9.60 -0.87 14.25
C GLU A 7 -8.94 -2.23 14.29
N THR A 8 -7.72 -2.24 14.84
CA THR A 8 -7.01 -3.42 15.33
C THR A 8 -6.80 -3.28 16.84
N ASP A 9 -6.04 -4.17 17.46
CA ASP A 9 -5.66 -3.98 18.87
C ASP A 9 -4.68 -2.80 19.03
N ASN A 10 -3.86 -2.52 18.01
CA ASN A 10 -2.76 -1.56 18.08
C ASN A 10 -3.09 -0.16 17.56
N ALA A 11 -4.08 0.02 16.66
CA ALA A 11 -4.37 1.33 16.08
C ALA A 11 -5.81 1.49 15.54
N HIS A 12 -6.25 2.74 15.42
CA HIS A 12 -7.40 3.14 14.62
C HIS A 12 -6.91 3.50 13.23
N TYR A 13 -7.56 2.99 12.17
CA TYR A 13 -7.11 3.21 10.80
C TYR A 13 -8.17 3.90 9.95
N TYR A 14 -7.71 4.86 9.14
CA TYR A 14 -8.47 5.41 8.02
C TYR A 14 -7.80 5.02 6.71
N PHE A 15 -8.39 4.09 5.96
CA PHE A 15 -7.86 3.72 4.67
C PHE A 15 -8.56 4.52 3.56
N VAL A 16 -7.79 5.40 2.91
CA VAL A 16 -8.17 6.17 1.73
C VAL A 16 -7.61 5.51 0.46
N PHE A 17 -8.50 5.27 -0.50
CA PHE A 17 -8.10 4.80 -1.83
C PHE A 17 -7.56 5.95 -2.67
N ALA A 18 -6.24 6.03 -2.77
CA ALA A 18 -5.55 7.00 -3.62
C ALA A 18 -5.90 6.75 -5.09
N ARG A 19 -6.10 7.83 -5.84
CA ARG A 19 -6.08 7.79 -7.30
C ARG A 19 -4.65 8.04 -7.76
N HIS A 20 -4.14 7.23 -8.70
CA HIS A 20 -2.82 7.44 -9.31
C HIS A 20 -2.91 8.50 -10.44
N VAL A 21 -3.53 9.63 -10.13
CA VAL A 21 -3.60 10.81 -10.99
C VAL A 21 -2.95 11.97 -10.24
N ILE A 22 -2.15 12.78 -10.93
CA ILE A 22 -1.48 13.94 -10.32
C ILE A 22 -2.52 14.86 -9.66
N GLY A 23 -2.25 15.27 -8.41
CA GLY A 23 -3.15 16.15 -7.65
C GLY A 23 -4.51 15.55 -7.29
N SER A 24 -4.66 14.23 -7.33
CA SER A 24 -5.96 13.55 -7.10
C SER A 24 -6.07 12.81 -5.76
N THR A 25 -5.15 13.05 -4.84
CA THR A 25 -5.34 12.64 -3.45
C THR A 25 -6.51 13.46 -2.91
N ASP A 26 -7.68 12.80 -2.85
CA ASP A 26 -8.96 13.41 -2.50
C ASP A 26 -8.79 14.24 -1.21
N GLU A 27 -9.04 15.56 -1.32
CA GLU A 27 -8.84 16.57 -0.28
C GLU A 27 -9.60 16.26 1.03
N ASP A 28 -10.65 15.43 0.98
CA ASP A 28 -11.54 15.24 2.15
C ASP A 28 -10.92 14.53 3.38
N ILE A 29 -9.72 13.90 3.33
CA ILE A 29 -9.08 13.47 4.60
C ILE A 29 -8.64 14.69 5.40
N PHE A 30 -8.19 15.74 4.69
CA PHE A 30 -7.73 16.99 5.28
C PHE A 30 -8.83 18.03 5.53
N ASP A 31 -10.02 17.85 4.95
CA ASP A 31 -11.18 18.73 5.16
C ASP A 31 -12.18 18.18 6.18
N SER A 32 -11.84 17.07 6.86
CA SER A 32 -12.66 16.46 7.90
C SER A 32 -12.21 16.88 9.30
N ASP A 33 -13.13 16.81 10.26
CA ASP A 33 -12.92 16.92 11.72
C ASP A 33 -12.00 15.83 12.32
N ARG A 34 -11.30 15.08 11.46
CA ARG A 34 -10.48 13.93 11.78
C ARG A 34 -9.00 14.22 11.67
N VAL A 35 -8.60 15.27 10.95
CA VAL A 35 -7.20 15.68 10.85
C VAL A 35 -6.55 15.85 12.20
N ASP A 36 -7.25 16.52 13.12
CA ASP A 36 -6.77 16.79 14.47
C ASP A 36 -6.63 15.52 15.32
N LYS A 37 -7.15 14.39 14.83
CA LYS A 37 -7.04 13.08 15.48
C LYS A 37 -5.95 12.22 14.87
N LEU A 38 -5.36 12.59 13.73
CA LEU A 38 -4.32 11.80 13.07
C LEU A 38 -3.00 11.93 13.80
N ASP A 39 -2.34 10.79 14.01
CA ASP A 39 -1.00 10.69 14.59
C ASP A 39 0.06 10.37 13.54
N GLY A 40 -0.37 9.96 12.34
CA GLY A 40 0.53 9.66 11.23
C GLY A 40 -0.23 9.37 9.94
N ILE A 41 0.44 9.61 8.82
CA ILE A 41 -0.03 9.26 7.47
C ILE A 41 0.94 8.23 6.89
N VAL A 42 0.42 7.18 6.26
CA VAL A 42 1.21 6.16 5.57
C VAL A 42 0.92 6.26 4.08
N LEU A 43 1.93 6.53 3.26
CA LEU A 43 1.81 6.71 1.82
C LEU A 43 2.38 5.54 1.03
N GLU A 44 1.77 5.28 -0.12
CA GLU A 44 2.30 4.40 -1.16
C GLU A 44 3.27 5.20 -2.06
N MET A 45 4.58 5.10 -1.86
CA MET A 45 5.56 5.86 -2.67
C MET A 45 6.70 4.99 -3.20
N ALA A 46 7.20 5.34 -4.39
CA ALA A 46 8.26 4.63 -5.09
C ALA A 46 9.65 4.92 -4.56
N HIS A 47 9.97 6.18 -4.35
CA HIS A 47 11.34 6.59 -4.09
C HIS A 47 11.50 7.17 -2.71
N GLU A 48 12.73 7.02 -2.19
CA GLU A 48 13.22 7.88 -1.13
C GLU A 48 13.04 9.33 -1.55
N PRO A 49 12.27 10.10 -0.79
CA PRO A 49 12.13 11.50 -1.10
C PRO A 49 13.43 12.23 -0.81
N THR A 50 13.94 12.93 -1.80
CA THR A 50 15.03 13.91 -1.63
C THR A 50 14.42 15.30 -1.53
N SER A 51 15.10 16.27 -0.93
CA SER A 51 14.63 17.66 -0.88
C SER A 51 14.29 18.22 -2.28
N ALA A 52 15.10 17.89 -3.28
CA ALA A 52 14.87 18.24 -4.68
C ALA A 52 13.63 17.59 -5.32
N PHE A 53 13.07 16.53 -4.72
CA PHE A 53 11.88 15.82 -5.19
C PHE A 53 10.58 16.58 -4.89
N TYR A 54 10.62 17.54 -3.95
CA TYR A 54 9.45 18.28 -3.48
C TYR A 54 9.31 19.69 -4.06
N GLU A 55 10.38 20.22 -4.63
CA GLU A 55 10.45 21.62 -5.12
C GLU A 55 10.24 21.75 -6.64
N GLN A 56 10.21 20.64 -7.37
CA GLN A 56 10.07 20.70 -8.82
C GLN A 56 8.63 21.00 -9.24
N THR A 57 8.46 22.10 -9.95
CA THR A 57 7.21 22.39 -10.66
C THR A 57 7.07 21.39 -11.82
N PRO A 58 5.89 20.82 -12.09
CA PRO A 58 5.76 19.70 -13.03
C PRO A 58 6.25 20.05 -14.44
N ASN A 59 7.22 19.30 -14.98
CA ASN A 59 7.62 19.38 -16.39
C ASN A 59 7.00 18.20 -17.18
N PRO A 60 6.09 18.44 -18.14
CA PRO A 60 5.27 17.40 -18.77
C PRO A 60 6.01 16.42 -19.72
N LEU A 61 7.32 16.57 -19.95
CA LEU A 61 8.05 15.84 -21.00
C LEU A 61 9.08 14.81 -20.52
N GLU A 62 9.32 14.68 -19.22
CA GLU A 62 10.21 13.64 -18.68
C GLU A 62 9.39 12.57 -17.95
N GLY A 63 9.67 11.30 -18.24
CA GLY A 63 8.84 10.15 -17.88
C GLY A 63 8.36 10.17 -16.42
N ARG A 64 7.04 10.34 -16.26
CA ARG A 64 6.37 10.50 -14.97
C ARG A 64 6.67 9.36 -14.01
N ASN A 65 7.10 9.72 -12.80
CA ASN A 65 7.08 8.82 -11.66
C ASN A 65 5.64 8.80 -11.10
N ILE A 66 4.78 7.98 -11.70
CA ILE A 66 3.35 7.83 -11.34
C ILE A 66 3.10 7.34 -9.90
N TYR A 67 4.16 7.00 -9.17
CA TYR A 67 4.17 6.60 -7.76
C TYR A 67 5.08 7.51 -6.92
N GLY A 68 5.22 8.79 -7.30
CA GLY A 68 6.11 9.77 -6.69
C GLY A 68 5.41 10.94 -5.99
N GLY A 69 6.19 11.95 -5.60
CA GLY A 69 5.77 13.14 -4.85
C GLY A 69 4.63 13.89 -5.52
N ASP A 70 4.60 13.93 -6.85
CA ASP A 70 3.56 14.58 -7.65
C ASP A 70 2.14 14.00 -7.43
N GLN A 71 2.04 12.70 -7.14
CA GLN A 71 0.75 12.07 -6.84
C GLN A 71 0.21 12.56 -5.48
N TYR A 72 1.12 12.76 -4.52
CA TYR A 72 0.81 13.08 -3.13
C TYR A 72 1.10 14.54 -2.77
N ALA A 73 1.32 15.42 -3.76
CA ALA A 73 1.67 16.82 -3.54
C ALA A 73 0.66 17.55 -2.63
N VAL A 74 -0.63 17.22 -2.78
CA VAL A 74 -1.69 17.74 -1.90
C VAL A 74 -1.46 17.30 -0.45
N VAL A 75 -1.10 16.04 -0.20
CA VAL A 75 -0.77 15.55 1.16
C VAL A 75 0.39 16.35 1.76
N PHE A 76 1.47 16.52 1.01
CA PHE A 76 2.64 17.28 1.48
C PHE A 76 2.29 18.76 1.75
N SER A 77 1.53 19.40 0.87
CA SER A 77 1.06 20.79 1.06
C SER A 77 0.22 20.92 2.33
N ARG A 78 -0.73 20.00 2.54
CA ARG A 78 -1.62 20.04 3.70
C ARG A 78 -0.90 19.77 5.01
N VAL A 79 0.10 18.88 5.01
CA VAL A 79 0.95 18.69 6.20
C VAL A 79 1.77 19.95 6.52
N LYS A 80 2.27 20.68 5.51
CA LYS A 80 2.89 22.00 5.73
C LYS A 80 1.91 23.00 6.35
N GLU A 81 0.70 23.13 5.81
CA GLU A 81 -0.34 24.02 6.36
C GLU A 81 -0.71 23.67 7.82
N LEU A 82 -0.71 22.37 8.16
CA LEU A 82 -0.95 21.93 9.54
C LEU A 82 0.21 22.28 10.47
N ARG A 83 1.45 22.15 9.98
CA ARG A 83 2.64 22.53 10.74
C ARG A 83 2.68 24.03 11.03
N GLU A 84 2.27 24.87 10.09
CA GLU A 84 2.10 26.33 10.31
C GLU A 84 1.10 26.64 11.43
N LYS A 85 0.11 25.77 11.64
CA LYS A 85 -0.88 25.85 12.73
C LYS A 85 -0.41 25.18 14.03
N GLY A 86 0.83 24.70 14.09
CA GLY A 86 1.41 24.02 15.24
C GLY A 86 1.02 22.55 15.38
N ILE A 87 0.38 21.95 14.36
CA ILE A 87 0.02 20.54 14.34
C ILE A 87 1.14 19.77 13.64
N GLU A 88 1.77 18.85 14.35
CA GLU A 88 2.81 17.99 13.78
C GLU A 88 2.20 16.67 13.31
N LEU A 89 2.34 16.36 12.03
CA LEU A 89 1.81 15.15 11.43
C LEU A 89 2.88 14.46 10.57
N PRO A 90 3.57 13.44 11.10
CA PRO A 90 4.60 12.73 10.34
C PRO A 90 3.98 11.92 9.20
N ILE A 91 4.73 11.82 8.10
CA ILE A 91 4.41 10.96 6.96
C ILE A 91 5.35 9.75 6.98
N TYR A 92 4.82 8.56 6.80
CA TYR A 92 5.55 7.31 6.74
C TYR A 92 5.44 6.69 5.36
N VAL A 93 6.57 6.23 4.81
CA VAL A 93 6.63 5.52 3.53
C VAL A 93 7.08 4.09 3.81
N GLY A 94 6.17 3.13 3.58
CA GLY A 94 6.38 1.73 3.93
C GLY A 94 6.86 0.85 2.78
N ASP A 95 6.84 1.34 1.54
CA ASP A 95 7.12 0.57 0.32
C ASP A 95 8.21 1.17 -0.57
N CYS A 96 9.12 1.95 0.05
CA CYS A 96 10.35 2.44 -0.59
C CYS A 96 11.02 1.33 -1.40
N ASP A 97 11.42 1.64 -2.63
CA ASP A 97 12.15 0.77 -3.56
C ASP A 97 11.41 -0.44 -4.15
N ILE A 98 10.26 -0.84 -3.60
CA ILE A 98 9.41 -1.90 -4.19
C ILE A 98 8.60 -1.32 -5.36
N ASN A 99 8.34 -0.03 -5.32
CA ASN A 99 7.55 0.71 -6.30
C ASN A 99 8.36 1.37 -7.44
N VAL A 100 9.70 1.33 -7.40
CA VAL A 100 10.60 2.01 -8.36
C VAL A 100 10.56 1.43 -9.77
N LEU A 101 10.04 0.22 -9.96
CA LEU A 101 10.02 -0.42 -11.27
C LEU A 101 8.78 -1.29 -11.42
N PRO A 102 7.82 -0.94 -12.30
CA PRO A 102 7.06 -1.96 -13.00
C PRO A 102 8.01 -2.59 -14.02
N SER A 103 9.13 -3.18 -13.56
CA SER A 103 10.01 -3.87 -14.49
C SER A 103 9.18 -5.01 -15.07
N MET A 104 9.26 -5.18 -16.39
CA MET A 104 8.63 -6.30 -17.10
C MET A 104 8.90 -7.64 -16.40
N ALA A 105 10.03 -7.78 -15.67
CA ALA A 105 10.35 -8.91 -14.83
C ALA A 105 9.36 -9.16 -13.68
N VAL A 106 8.81 -8.12 -13.02
CA VAL A 106 7.77 -8.28 -11.98
C VAL A 106 6.45 -8.69 -12.60
N MET A 107 6.04 -8.06 -13.70
CA MET A 107 4.82 -8.44 -14.42
C MET A 107 4.90 -9.86 -14.97
N MET A 108 6.06 -10.25 -15.51
CA MET A 108 6.35 -11.62 -15.95
C MET A 108 6.35 -12.60 -14.78
N GLY A 109 7.00 -12.26 -13.67
CA GLY A 109 7.02 -13.07 -12.44
C GLY A 109 5.61 -13.31 -11.89
N ASN A 110 4.77 -12.27 -11.85
CA ASN A 110 3.36 -12.38 -11.47
C ASN A 110 2.59 -13.31 -12.41
N SER A 111 2.74 -13.12 -13.73
CA SER A 111 2.09 -13.95 -14.73
C SER A 111 2.52 -15.42 -14.62
N MET A 112 3.80 -15.68 -14.35
CA MET A 112 4.34 -17.02 -14.13
C MET A 112 3.78 -17.66 -12.87
N LEU A 113 3.76 -16.94 -11.73
CA LEU A 113 3.20 -17.44 -10.48
C LEU A 113 1.70 -17.76 -10.62
N ARG A 114 0.93 -16.87 -11.26
CA ARG A 114 -0.50 -17.11 -11.55
C ARG A 114 -0.70 -18.32 -12.46
N SER A 115 0.12 -18.46 -13.51
CA SER A 115 0.06 -19.63 -14.39
C SER A 115 0.37 -20.93 -13.65
N GLN A 116 1.37 -20.94 -12.77
CA GLN A 116 1.69 -22.11 -11.95
C GLN A 116 0.56 -22.47 -11.00
N ALA A 117 -0.06 -21.46 -10.39
CA ALA A 117 -1.13 -21.66 -9.43
C ALA A 117 -2.42 -22.15 -10.13
N ALA A 118 -2.78 -21.58 -11.28
CA ALA A 118 -3.86 -22.07 -12.13
C ALA A 118 -3.63 -23.51 -12.62
N LYS A 119 -2.38 -23.86 -12.99
CA LYS A 119 -1.99 -25.23 -13.36
C LYS A 119 -2.16 -26.22 -12.20
N ARG A 120 -1.86 -25.82 -10.95
CA ARG A 120 -2.08 -26.68 -9.78
C ARG A 120 -3.56 -26.94 -9.55
N ILE A 121 -4.41 -25.91 -9.65
CA ILE A 121 -5.87 -26.06 -9.54
C ILE A 121 -6.42 -26.94 -10.68
N ALA A 122 -5.92 -26.77 -11.90
CA ALA A 122 -6.33 -27.63 -13.02
C ALA A 122 -5.98 -29.11 -12.78
N ARG A 123 -4.88 -29.42 -12.07
CA ARG A 123 -4.44 -30.80 -11.81
C ARG A 123 -5.30 -31.52 -10.76
N ILE A 124 -5.85 -30.80 -9.79
CA ILE A 124 -6.74 -31.38 -8.77
C ILE A 124 -8.17 -31.61 -9.29
N ALA A 125 -8.54 -30.95 -10.41
CA ALA A 125 -9.85 -31.15 -11.03
C ALA A 125 -9.94 -32.51 -11.77
N PRO A 126 -11.16 -33.09 -11.86
CA PRO A 126 -11.39 -34.29 -12.67
C PRO A 126 -10.91 -34.10 -14.13
N PRO A 127 -10.40 -35.14 -14.82
CA PRO A 127 -9.83 -35.03 -16.16
C PRO A 127 -10.68 -34.25 -17.16
N LYS A 128 -12.00 -34.50 -17.16
CA LYS A 128 -12.98 -33.83 -18.05
C LYS A 128 -13.15 -32.32 -17.79
N TYR A 129 -12.72 -31.81 -16.64
CA TYR A 129 -12.88 -30.41 -16.24
C TYR A 129 -11.57 -29.64 -16.10
N ARG A 130 -10.40 -30.27 -16.31
CA ARG A 130 -9.10 -29.64 -16.05
C ARG A 130 -8.89 -28.33 -16.82
N ALA A 131 -9.26 -28.31 -18.09
CA ALA A 131 -9.14 -27.12 -18.94
C ALA A 131 -10.04 -25.98 -18.43
N ALA A 132 -11.30 -26.28 -18.11
CA ALA A 132 -12.25 -25.30 -17.56
C ALA A 132 -11.80 -24.80 -16.18
N ALA A 133 -11.31 -25.68 -15.31
CA ALA A 133 -10.80 -25.33 -13.99
C ALA A 133 -9.55 -24.43 -14.07
N GLY A 134 -8.63 -24.70 -15.00
CA GLY A 134 -7.46 -23.86 -15.25
C GLY A 134 -7.84 -22.46 -15.75
N LEU A 135 -8.77 -22.38 -16.71
CA LEU A 135 -9.27 -21.10 -17.22
C LEU A 135 -9.99 -20.30 -16.14
N ALA A 136 -10.87 -20.94 -15.37
CA ALA A 136 -11.58 -20.31 -14.25
C ALA A 136 -10.60 -19.79 -13.20
N ALA A 137 -9.59 -20.57 -12.82
CA ALA A 137 -8.55 -20.13 -11.90
C ALA A 137 -7.79 -18.91 -12.42
N GLN A 138 -7.44 -18.90 -13.72
CA GLN A 138 -6.73 -17.77 -14.32
C GLN A 138 -7.58 -16.49 -14.37
N LEU A 139 -8.87 -16.61 -14.72
CA LEU A 139 -9.81 -15.49 -14.67
C LEU A 139 -9.96 -14.93 -13.25
N LEU A 140 -10.11 -15.81 -12.25
CA LEU A 140 -10.21 -15.42 -10.84
C LEU A 140 -8.94 -14.70 -10.34
N THR A 141 -7.75 -15.00 -10.88
CA THR A 141 -6.53 -14.26 -10.53
C THR A 141 -6.39 -12.89 -11.15
N ASN A 142 -6.93 -12.69 -12.36
CA ASN A 142 -6.71 -11.47 -13.12
C ASN A 142 -7.80 -10.43 -12.87
N LEU A 143 -9.03 -10.89 -12.56
CA LEU A 143 -10.18 -10.02 -12.38
C LEU A 143 -9.99 -8.94 -11.29
N PRO A 144 -9.44 -9.22 -10.09
CA PRO A 144 -9.21 -8.21 -9.06
C PRO A 144 -8.21 -7.13 -9.50
N GLU A 145 -7.17 -7.51 -10.25
CA GLU A 145 -6.18 -6.56 -10.76
C GLU A 145 -6.79 -5.68 -11.85
N MET A 146 -7.58 -6.27 -12.76
CA MET A 146 -8.29 -5.50 -13.79
C MET A 146 -9.29 -4.51 -13.17
N ILE A 147 -10.02 -4.95 -12.14
CA ILE A 147 -10.95 -4.08 -11.40
C ILE A 147 -10.16 -3.00 -10.66
N GLY A 148 -9.11 -3.35 -9.92
CA GLY A 148 -8.30 -2.42 -9.15
C GLY A 148 -7.61 -1.37 -10.03
N MET A 149 -6.94 -1.80 -11.12
CA MET A 149 -6.36 -0.88 -12.10
C MET A 149 -7.42 0.00 -12.75
N GLY A 150 -8.54 -0.57 -13.20
CA GLY A 150 -9.64 0.20 -13.77
C GLY A 150 -10.14 1.28 -12.80
N LEU A 151 -10.34 0.92 -11.54
CA LEU A 151 -10.78 1.85 -10.49
C LEU A 151 -9.74 2.91 -10.13
N SER A 152 -8.44 2.59 -10.18
CA SER A 152 -7.36 3.55 -9.97
C SER A 152 -7.35 4.69 -11.00
N PHE A 153 -7.96 4.49 -12.18
CA PHE A 153 -8.05 5.48 -13.26
C PHE A 153 -9.47 6.06 -13.49
N LEU A 154 -10.51 5.49 -12.88
CA LEU A 154 -11.89 5.98 -13.01
C LEU A 154 -12.22 7.03 -11.96
N LYS A 155 -12.89 8.12 -12.39
CA LYS A 155 -13.50 9.09 -11.46
C LYS A 155 -14.72 8.46 -10.80
N GLY A 156 -14.69 8.22 -9.49
CA GLY A 156 -15.81 7.66 -8.74
C GLY A 156 -15.44 7.17 -7.34
N LYS A 157 -16.44 6.75 -6.57
CA LYS A 157 -16.23 6.02 -5.30
C LYS A 157 -15.88 4.56 -5.62
N ALA A 158 -14.92 3.98 -4.90
CA ALA A 158 -14.67 2.54 -4.98
C ALA A 158 -15.96 1.76 -4.67
N PRO A 159 -16.26 0.67 -5.39
CA PRO A 159 -17.43 -0.15 -5.10
C PRO A 159 -17.39 -0.69 -3.67
N LYS A 160 -18.54 -0.73 -2.99
CA LYS A 160 -18.64 -1.42 -1.69
C LYS A 160 -18.19 -2.87 -1.85
N GLY A 161 -17.32 -3.34 -0.94
CA GLY A 161 -16.81 -4.72 -0.94
C GLY A 161 -15.61 -4.97 -1.87
N LEU A 162 -14.99 -3.92 -2.45
CA LEU A 162 -13.75 -4.07 -3.22
C LEU A 162 -12.63 -4.72 -2.38
N ASP A 163 -12.53 -4.36 -1.10
CA ASP A 163 -11.65 -4.97 -0.12
C ASP A 163 -11.86 -6.47 -0.01
N ASN A 164 -13.12 -6.93 0.08
CA ASN A 164 -13.44 -8.35 0.10
C ASN A 164 -13.02 -9.08 -1.19
N ILE A 165 -13.20 -8.44 -2.35
CA ILE A 165 -12.83 -9.04 -3.66
C ILE A 165 -11.31 -9.17 -3.78
N VAL A 166 -10.58 -8.09 -3.51
CA VAL A 166 -9.12 -8.07 -3.54
C VAL A 166 -8.57 -9.07 -2.53
N SER A 167 -9.12 -9.09 -1.32
CA SER A 167 -8.66 -9.98 -0.24
C SER A 167 -8.97 -11.44 -0.49
N ALA A 168 -10.16 -11.77 -1.00
CA ALA A 168 -10.49 -13.14 -1.36
C ALA A 168 -9.54 -13.67 -2.45
N SER A 169 -9.18 -12.82 -3.41
CA SER A 169 -8.25 -13.21 -4.46
C SER A 169 -6.84 -13.48 -3.97
N GLY A 170 -6.35 -12.68 -3.02
CA GLY A 170 -5.02 -12.85 -2.41
C GLY A 170 -4.85 -14.16 -1.63
N LEU A 171 -5.95 -14.69 -1.07
CA LEU A 171 -5.96 -16.00 -0.39
C LEU A 171 -5.99 -17.18 -1.35
N VAL A 172 -6.64 -17.03 -2.49
CA VAL A 172 -6.86 -18.14 -3.43
C VAL A 172 -5.60 -18.36 -4.26
N LEU A 173 -4.91 -17.31 -4.73
CA LEU A 173 -3.64 -17.43 -5.47
C LEU A 173 -2.71 -16.24 -5.18
N PRO A 174 -1.42 -16.46 -4.85
CA PRO A 174 -0.51 -15.40 -4.43
C PRO A 174 -0.37 -14.32 -5.51
N HIS A 175 -0.85 -13.11 -5.23
CA HIS A 175 -0.70 -11.92 -6.07
C HIS A 175 0.52 -11.08 -5.62
N PRO A 176 1.69 -11.17 -6.29
CA PRO A 176 2.97 -10.71 -5.72
C PRO A 176 3.14 -9.19 -5.63
N ILE A 177 2.41 -8.40 -6.42
CA ILE A 177 2.43 -6.94 -6.26
C ILE A 177 1.46 -6.53 -5.16
N GLY A 178 0.15 -6.74 -5.36
CA GLY A 178 -0.87 -6.38 -4.36
C GLY A 178 -0.72 -7.09 -3.02
N GLU A 179 -0.88 -8.41 -2.96
CA GLU A 179 -1.06 -9.10 -1.67
C GLU A 179 0.22 -9.19 -0.83
N PHE A 180 1.39 -9.38 -1.46
CA PHE A 180 2.67 -9.30 -0.75
C PHE A 180 2.88 -7.91 -0.15
N ARG A 181 2.70 -6.84 -0.94
CA ARG A 181 2.85 -5.46 -0.42
C ARG A 181 1.81 -5.17 0.65
N ASN A 182 0.57 -5.66 0.50
CA ASN A 182 -0.46 -5.51 1.53
C ASN A 182 -0.04 -6.13 2.85
N ALA A 183 0.50 -7.36 2.82
CA ALA A 183 0.96 -8.05 4.01
C ALA A 183 2.22 -7.41 4.60
N LEU A 184 3.17 -6.99 3.76
CA LEU A 184 4.37 -6.29 4.18
C LEU A 184 4.05 -4.97 4.89
N ILE A 185 3.21 -4.14 4.28
CA ILE A 185 2.79 -2.87 4.88
C ILE A 185 2.03 -3.12 6.17
N ALA A 186 1.08 -4.07 6.17
CA ALA A 186 0.37 -4.42 7.40
C ALA A 186 1.34 -4.86 8.52
N SER A 187 2.43 -5.56 8.19
CA SER A 187 3.43 -6.00 9.18
C SER A 187 4.20 -4.83 9.73
N LYS A 188 4.69 -3.92 8.87
CA LYS A 188 5.36 -2.69 9.31
C LYS A 188 4.46 -1.82 10.18
N LEU A 189 3.16 -1.81 9.91
CA LEU A 189 2.21 -1.02 10.69
C LEU A 189 1.89 -1.66 12.03
N GLU A 190 1.52 -2.94 12.07
CA GLU A 190 1.09 -3.61 13.31
C GLU A 190 2.26 -4.05 14.19
N ASP A 191 3.37 -4.47 13.59
CA ASP A 191 4.48 -5.06 14.34
C ASP A 191 5.55 -4.00 14.72
N TYR A 192 5.46 -2.79 14.15
CA TYR A 192 6.44 -1.71 14.40
C TYR A 192 5.81 -0.33 14.63
N LEU A 193 5.14 0.25 13.62
CA LEU A 193 4.75 1.67 13.68
C LEU A 193 3.67 1.94 14.75
N ALA A 194 2.60 1.15 14.77
CA ALA A 194 1.52 1.33 15.73
C ALA A 194 1.99 1.11 17.18
N PRO A 195 2.75 0.05 17.51
CA PRO A 195 3.40 -0.09 18.82
C PRO A 195 4.28 1.11 19.20
N LYS A 196 5.16 1.54 18.29
CA LYS A 196 6.04 2.71 18.50
C LYS A 196 5.23 3.97 18.83
N LEU A 197 4.21 4.27 18.03
CA LEU A 197 3.37 5.45 18.25
C LEU A 197 2.53 5.31 19.53
N MET A 198 2.07 4.11 19.86
CA MET A 198 1.33 3.85 21.10
C MET A 198 2.19 4.11 22.34
N ASP A 199 3.46 3.68 22.32
CA ASP A 199 4.44 3.96 23.37
C ASP A 199 4.73 5.46 23.49
N GLU A 200 4.89 6.16 22.36
CA GLU A 200 5.17 7.61 22.31
C GLU A 200 3.97 8.45 22.79
N LEU A 201 2.74 8.04 22.49
CA LEU A 201 1.52 8.79 22.77
C LEU A 201 0.84 8.38 24.10
N GLY A 202 1.16 7.21 24.64
CA GLY A 202 0.47 6.62 25.79
C GLY A 202 -1.00 6.24 25.51
N ARG A 203 -1.40 6.19 24.23
CA ARG A 203 -2.73 5.80 23.76
C ARG A 203 -2.64 5.15 22.39
N LYS A 204 -3.70 4.46 21.99
CA LYS A 204 -3.85 3.90 20.65
C LYS A 204 -3.75 5.02 19.59
N PRO A 205 -2.82 4.93 18.62
CA PRO A 205 -2.69 5.92 17.56
C PRO A 205 -3.82 5.81 16.54
N THR A 206 -4.05 6.91 15.84
CA THR A 206 -4.93 6.98 14.67
C THR A 206 -4.10 7.25 13.42
N ILE A 207 -4.11 6.30 12.49
CA ILE A 207 -3.22 6.28 11.34
C ILE A 207 -4.03 6.33 10.05
N ALA A 208 -3.72 7.29 9.18
CA ALA A 208 -4.25 7.32 7.83
C ALA A 208 -3.37 6.47 6.89
N ILE A 209 -3.99 5.63 6.06
CA ILE A 209 -3.31 4.86 5.01
C ILE A 209 -3.83 5.36 3.67
N ILE A 210 -2.95 5.89 2.82
CA ILE A 210 -3.29 6.44 1.51
C ILE A 210 -2.58 5.62 0.44
N TYR A 211 -3.30 4.62 -0.08
CA TYR A 211 -2.79 3.63 -1.05
C TYR A 211 -3.79 3.44 -2.18
N GLY A 212 -3.33 3.03 -3.35
CA GLY A 212 -4.16 2.72 -4.51
C GLY A 212 -5.16 1.60 -4.27
N ALA A 213 -6.20 1.53 -5.11
CA ALA A 213 -7.31 0.55 -4.98
C ALA A 213 -6.85 -0.93 -4.99
N LEU A 214 -5.71 -1.24 -5.62
CA LEU A 214 -5.11 -2.58 -5.60
C LEU A 214 -4.66 -3.03 -4.20
N HIS A 215 -4.52 -2.09 -3.27
CA HIS A 215 -4.07 -2.34 -1.91
C HIS A 215 -5.21 -2.49 -0.89
N ALA A 216 -6.47 -2.61 -1.35
CA ALA A 216 -7.62 -2.79 -0.48
C ALA A 216 -7.53 -3.99 0.49
N GLY A 217 -6.63 -4.95 0.21
CA GLY A 217 -6.33 -6.07 1.11
C GLY A 217 -5.51 -5.72 2.35
N ILE A 218 -4.91 -4.52 2.46
CA ILE A 218 -4.17 -4.10 3.67
C ILE A 218 -5.04 -4.23 4.92
N ARG A 219 -6.30 -3.79 4.85
CA ARG A 219 -7.26 -3.89 5.97
C ARG A 219 -7.32 -5.30 6.56
N HIS A 220 -7.49 -6.32 5.72
CA HIS A 220 -7.63 -7.70 6.20
C HIS A 220 -6.32 -8.26 6.77
N ASN A 221 -5.17 -7.79 6.30
CA ASN A 221 -3.87 -8.18 6.83
C ASN A 221 -3.52 -7.44 8.14
N LEU A 222 -4.02 -6.22 8.33
CA LEU A 222 -3.96 -5.50 9.62
C LEU A 222 -4.82 -6.20 10.67
N GLN A 223 -6.05 -6.60 10.31
CA GLN A 223 -6.99 -7.26 11.21
C GLN A 223 -6.67 -8.74 11.48
N SER A 224 -5.66 -9.32 10.83
CA SER A 224 -5.33 -10.74 10.99
C SER A 224 -3.84 -11.03 10.79
N GLU A 225 -3.11 -11.16 11.90
CA GLU A 225 -1.72 -11.62 11.94
C GLU A 225 -1.54 -12.95 11.22
N LYS A 226 -2.38 -13.95 11.53
CA LYS A 226 -2.33 -15.27 10.86
C LYS A 226 -2.40 -15.16 9.33
N ARG A 227 -3.24 -14.27 8.81
CA ARG A 227 -3.37 -14.04 7.36
C ARG A 227 -2.08 -13.44 6.81
N ARG A 228 -1.60 -12.38 7.45
CA ARG A 228 -0.35 -11.68 7.11
C ARG A 228 0.83 -12.64 7.06
N ASP A 229 1.00 -13.46 8.09
CA ASP A 229 2.07 -14.46 8.19
C ASP A 229 1.96 -15.56 7.13
N THR A 230 0.72 -16.00 6.83
CA THR A 230 0.48 -17.00 5.79
C THR A 230 0.91 -16.46 4.43
N VAL A 231 0.57 -15.20 4.12
CA VAL A 231 0.96 -14.54 2.89
C VAL A 231 2.49 -14.37 2.84
N MET A 232 3.09 -13.76 3.85
CA MET A 232 4.55 -13.53 3.92
C MET A 232 5.33 -14.85 3.83
N GLY A 233 4.89 -15.88 4.55
CA GLY A 233 5.48 -17.21 4.52
C GLY A 233 5.37 -17.91 3.15
N ALA A 234 4.29 -17.67 2.40
CA ALA A 234 4.16 -18.17 1.03
C ALA A 234 5.19 -17.51 0.10
N TYR A 235 5.36 -16.18 0.16
CA TYR A 235 6.35 -15.45 -0.64
C TYR A 235 7.79 -15.81 -0.28
N ARG A 236 8.08 -16.03 1.01
CA ARG A 236 9.38 -16.54 1.47
C ARG A 236 9.69 -17.90 0.85
N LYS A 237 8.74 -18.84 0.90
CA LYS A 237 8.90 -20.20 0.31
C LYS A 237 9.06 -20.18 -1.20
N LEU A 238 8.49 -19.19 -1.88
CA LEU A 238 8.61 -19.00 -3.32
C LEU A 238 9.93 -18.32 -3.73
N ASN A 239 10.78 -17.95 -2.77
CA ASN A 239 11.98 -17.15 -3.00
C ASN A 239 11.69 -15.92 -3.86
N TYR A 240 10.60 -15.22 -3.53
CA TYR A 240 10.17 -14.06 -4.30
C TYR A 240 11.27 -12.99 -4.25
N LEU A 241 11.67 -12.48 -5.42
CA LEU A 241 12.84 -11.61 -5.58
C LEU A 241 12.87 -10.43 -4.60
N TRP A 242 11.71 -9.85 -4.31
CA TRP A 242 11.57 -8.67 -3.45
C TRP A 242 11.65 -8.98 -1.95
N PHE A 243 11.44 -10.25 -1.57
CA PHE A 243 11.58 -10.70 -0.19
C PHE A 243 13.03 -10.61 0.32
N ASN A 244 14.00 -10.63 -0.59
CA ASN A 244 15.42 -10.62 -0.25
C ASN A 244 16.06 -9.24 -0.40
N LYS A 245 15.27 -8.18 -0.63
CA LYS A 245 15.82 -6.83 -0.74
C LYS A 245 16.24 -6.31 0.64
N PRO A 246 17.45 -5.71 0.77
CA PRO A 246 17.90 -5.10 2.03
C PRO A 246 17.01 -3.96 2.54
N THR A 247 16.18 -3.38 1.66
CA THR A 247 15.27 -2.28 1.98
C THR A 247 13.86 -2.77 2.33
N LEU A 248 13.63 -4.09 2.35
CA LEU A 248 12.32 -4.66 2.68
C LEU A 248 11.86 -4.25 4.09
N ASP A 249 12.79 -4.13 5.04
CA ASP A 249 12.52 -3.77 6.44
C ASP A 249 12.54 -2.26 6.71
N ASN A 250 12.76 -1.42 5.68
CA ASN A 250 12.79 0.03 5.83
C ASN A 250 11.38 0.62 5.96
N LEU A 251 11.20 1.50 6.93
CA LEU A 251 10.08 2.46 6.99
C LEU A 251 10.70 3.86 7.05
N VAL A 252 10.37 4.72 6.11
CA VAL A 252 10.92 6.09 6.08
C VAL A 252 9.91 7.03 6.72
N GLU A 253 10.32 7.75 7.77
CA GLU A 253 9.55 8.83 8.39
C GLU A 253 9.99 10.17 7.80
N LEU A 254 9.03 10.97 7.37
CA LEU A 254 9.22 12.29 6.80
C LEU A 254 8.61 13.31 7.74
N ARG A 255 9.40 14.32 8.08
CA ARG A 255 9.01 15.42 8.97
C ARG A 255 9.46 16.74 8.40
N LEU A 256 8.81 17.79 8.87
CA LEU A 256 9.22 19.17 8.66
C LEU A 256 10.10 19.60 9.83
N ASP A 257 11.25 20.18 9.54
CA ASP A 257 12.10 20.81 10.56
C ASP A 257 11.57 22.20 10.97
N GLY A 258 12.40 22.97 11.68
CA GLY A 258 12.05 24.33 12.11
C GLY A 258 11.94 25.34 10.96
N ASP A 259 12.59 25.05 9.83
CA ASP A 259 12.64 25.91 8.64
C ASP A 259 11.60 25.47 7.58
N MET A 260 10.69 24.55 7.93
CA MET A 260 9.69 23.96 7.04
C MET A 260 10.28 23.15 5.89
N GLU A 261 11.51 22.64 6.09
CA GLU A 261 12.18 21.76 5.16
C GLU A 261 11.92 20.30 5.51
N TRP A 262 11.75 19.48 4.46
CA TRP A 262 11.52 18.05 4.63
C TRP A 262 12.83 17.34 4.94
N PHE A 263 12.84 16.52 5.99
CA PHE A 263 13.91 15.57 6.25
C PHE A 263 13.35 14.16 6.42
N ALA A 264 14.18 13.19 6.02
CA ALA A 264 13.86 11.77 6.12
C ALA A 264 14.63 11.12 7.28
N ARG A 265 13.94 10.25 8.02
CA ARG A 265 14.53 9.36 9.02
C ARG A 265 14.17 7.93 8.66
N GLU A 266 15.19 7.09 8.49
CA GLU A 266 15.00 5.67 8.25
C GLU A 266 14.79 4.91 9.55
N HIS A 267 13.81 4.01 9.53
CA HIS A 267 13.51 3.07 10.60
C HIS A 267 13.68 1.64 10.11
N LYS A 268 14.44 0.85 10.87
CA LYS A 268 14.54 -0.60 10.66
C LYS A 268 13.45 -1.30 11.46
N THR A 269 12.46 -1.85 10.75
CA THR A 269 11.27 -2.44 11.36
C THR A 269 11.49 -3.83 11.93
N GLY A 270 12.55 -4.54 11.50
CA GLY A 270 12.79 -5.93 11.87
C GLY A 270 11.84 -6.94 11.21
N VAL A 271 10.94 -6.48 10.33
CA VAL A 271 10.03 -7.32 9.57
C VAL A 271 10.81 -8.14 8.55
N GLN A 272 10.77 -9.47 8.69
CA GLN A 272 11.33 -10.46 7.74
C GLN A 272 10.34 -11.58 7.51
#